data_AF-A0A7W2Y4D2-F1
#
_entry.id   AF-A0A7W2Y4D2-F1
#
_cell.length_a   1.000
_cell.length_b   1.000
_cell.length_c   1.000
_cell.angle_alpha   90.00
_cell.angle_beta   90.00
_cell.angle_gamma   90.00
#
_symmetry.space_group_name_H-M   'P 1'
#
loop_
_entity.id
_entity.type
_entity.pdbx_description
1 polymer ?
#
loop_
_entity_poly.entity_id
_entity_poly.type
_entity_poly.pdbx_seq_one_letter_code
_entity_poly.pdbx_strand_id
1 'polypeptide(L)'
;MNLELSMQFENLTALYHFLDEQVEQDVSADELFAGSYLRGFISLAGSEYGDESQPLTQALATNISEKLQAARTELTPQDRQIVQDYWLQLQIAFTA
;
A
#
# COMPACT_ATOMS: atom_id res chain seq x y z
N MET A 1 12.97 -1.32 20.70
CA MET A 1 12.62 0.06 20.32
C MET A 1 11.15 0.02 19.97
N ASN A 2 10.29 0.53 20.85
CA ASN A 2 8.84 0.55 20.62
C ASN A 2 8.55 1.64 19.59
N LEU A 3 8.18 1.27 18.38
CA LEU A 3 7.46 2.16 17.49
C LEU A 3 6.14 1.49 17.13
N GLU A 4 5.17 1.63 18.03
CA GLU A 4 3.77 1.76 17.62
C GLU A 4 3.65 3.15 16.93
N LEU A 5 4.29 3.30 15.77
CA LEU A 5 3.98 4.39 14.86
C LEU A 5 2.63 4.02 14.26
N SER A 6 1.57 4.63 14.79
CA SER A 6 0.28 4.63 14.10
C SER A 6 0.50 5.33 12.75
N MET A 7 0.63 4.56 11.68
CA MET A 7 0.63 5.11 10.33
C MET A 7 -0.73 5.76 10.09
N GLN A 8 -0.74 7.08 10.08
CA GLN A 8 -1.93 7.89 9.81
C GLN A 8 -1.63 8.76 8.60
N PHE A 9 -2.44 8.60 7.56
CA PHE A 9 -2.39 9.42 6.36
C PHE A 9 -3.70 10.21 6.27
N GLU A 10 -3.61 11.48 5.93
CA GLU A 10 -4.78 12.34 5.74
C GLU A 10 -5.65 11.86 4.57
N ASN A 11 -5.01 11.42 3.48
CA ASN A 11 -5.63 11.01 2.23
C ASN A 11 -4.67 10.16 1.38
N LEU A 12 -5.12 9.74 0.20
CA LEU A 12 -4.30 8.95 -0.72
C LEU A 12 -3.05 9.69 -1.20
N THR A 13 -3.10 11.01 -1.43
CA THR A 13 -1.91 11.79 -1.78
C THR A 13 -0.80 11.64 -0.73
N ALA A 14 -1.14 11.70 0.56
CA ALA A 14 -0.17 11.52 1.63
C ALA A 14 0.42 10.10 1.65
N LEU A 15 -0.39 9.08 1.38
CA LEU A 15 0.08 7.70 1.25
C LEU A 15 0.98 7.49 0.02
N TYR A 16 0.65 8.09 -1.13
CA TYR A 16 1.49 8.03 -2.32
C TYR A 16 2.85 8.67 -2.08
N HIS A 17 2.87 9.85 -1.45
CA HIS A 17 4.12 10.52 -1.11
C HIS A 17 5.02 9.64 -0.23
N PHE A 18 4.47 9.02 0.80
CA PHE A 18 5.21 8.09 1.65
C PHE A 18 5.83 6.93 0.87
N LEU A 19 5.07 6.31 -0.05
CA LEU A 19 5.57 5.19 -0.86
C LEU A 19 6.61 5.66 -1.90
N ASP A 20 6.40 6.83 -2.50
CA ASP A 20 7.28 7.41 -3.50
C ASP A 20 8.62 7.86 -2.85
N GLU A 21 8.61 8.37 -1.61
CA GLU A 21 9.81 8.75 -0.85
C GLU A 21 10.72 7.57 -0.49
N GLN A 22 10.22 6.33 -0.49
CA GLN A 22 11.04 5.16 -0.21
C GLN A 22 12.21 5.04 -1.21
N VAL A 23 12.07 5.55 -2.44
CA VAL A 23 13.16 5.53 -3.44
C VAL A 23 14.38 6.35 -3.04
N GLU A 24 14.20 7.32 -2.14
CA GLU A 24 15.27 8.19 -1.64
C GLU A 24 15.89 7.65 -0.34
N GLN A 25 15.31 6.60 0.24
CA GLN A 25 15.76 5.98 1.48
C GLN A 25 16.70 4.79 1.21
N ASP A 26 17.50 4.44 2.22
CA ASP A 26 18.36 3.24 2.20
C ASP A 26 17.54 1.97 2.51
N VAL A 27 16.55 1.69 1.65
CA VAL A 27 15.69 0.50 1.71
C VAL A 27 16.11 -0.54 0.68
N SER A 28 15.76 -1.80 0.92
CA SER A 28 16.13 -2.91 0.04
C SER A 28 15.39 -2.86 -1.30
N ALA A 29 15.95 -3.48 -2.33
CA ALA A 29 15.31 -3.61 -3.65
C ALA A 29 13.95 -4.33 -3.56
N ASP A 30 13.81 -5.30 -2.65
CA ASP A 30 12.57 -6.04 -2.43
C ASP A 30 11.49 -5.16 -1.79
N GLU A 31 11.86 -4.28 -0.85
CA GLU A 31 10.96 -3.30 -0.24
C GLU A 31 10.52 -2.24 -1.27
N LEU A 32 11.45 -1.75 -2.10
CA LEU A 32 11.13 -0.82 -3.19
C LEU A 32 10.17 -1.45 -4.20
N PHE A 33 10.40 -2.71 -4.56
CA PHE A 33 9.51 -3.47 -5.42
C PHE A 33 8.11 -3.59 -4.82
N ALA A 34 8.01 -4.03 -3.56
CA ALA A 34 6.73 -4.23 -2.90
C ALA A 34 5.97 -2.92 -2.71
N GLY A 35 6.66 -1.83 -2.32
CA GLY A 35 6.08 -0.50 -2.21
C GLY A 35 5.55 0.01 -3.55
N SER A 36 6.34 -0.12 -4.63
CA SER A 36 5.94 0.29 -5.98
C SER A 36 4.73 -0.52 -6.49
N TYR A 37 4.74 -1.84 -6.24
CA TYR A 37 3.64 -2.72 -6.62
C TYR A 37 2.35 -2.33 -5.89
N LEU A 38 2.40 -2.15 -4.58
CA LEU A 38 1.25 -1.71 -3.77
C LEU A 38 0.75 -0.33 -4.18
N ARG A 39 1.65 0.63 -4.40
CA ARG A 39 1.31 1.98 -4.89
C ARG A 39 0.51 1.93 -6.18
N GLY A 40 0.85 1.03 -7.10
CA GLY A 40 0.09 0.77 -8.32
C GLY A 40 -1.35 0.31 -8.04
N PHE A 41 -1.54 -0.67 -7.17
CA PHE A 41 -2.88 -1.17 -6.81
C PHE A 41 -3.72 -0.16 -6.03
N ILE A 42 -3.10 0.59 -5.11
CA ILE A 42 -3.78 1.65 -4.37
C ILE A 42 -4.22 2.77 -5.32
N SER A 43 -3.39 3.13 -6.31
CA SER A 43 -3.75 4.10 -7.36
C SER A 43 -4.90 3.62 -8.23
N LEU A 44 -4.84 2.35 -8.68
CA LEU A 44 -5.90 1.75 -9.46
C LEU A 44 -7.23 1.71 -8.70
N ALA A 45 -7.21 1.22 -7.45
CA ALA A 45 -8.39 1.16 -6.60
C ALA A 45 -8.93 2.55 -6.26
N GLY A 46 -8.05 3.49 -5.87
CA GLY A 46 -8.44 4.85 -5.51
C GLY A 46 -9.20 5.56 -6.63
N SER A 47 -8.79 5.35 -7.89
CA SER A 47 -9.45 5.92 -9.07
C SER A 47 -10.90 5.47 -9.27
N GLU A 48 -11.32 4.37 -8.63
CA GLU A 48 -12.71 3.85 -8.67
C GLU A 48 -13.63 4.52 -7.63
N TYR A 49 -13.07 5.15 -6.59
CA TYR A 49 -13.82 5.69 -5.44
C TYR A 49 -13.88 7.22 -5.42
N GLY A 50 -12.87 7.92 -5.97
CA GLY A 50 -12.77 9.37 -5.91
C GLY A 50 -11.44 9.88 -6.49
N ASP A 51 -11.06 11.10 -6.11
CA ASP A 51 -9.73 11.65 -6.39
C ASP A 51 -8.72 11.32 -5.28
N GLU A 52 -7.48 11.78 -5.42
CA GLU A 52 -6.40 11.47 -4.48
C GLU A 52 -6.55 12.17 -3.10
N SER A 53 -7.48 13.12 -2.97
CA SER A 53 -7.81 13.77 -1.69
C SER A 53 -8.74 12.92 -0.81
N GLN A 54 -9.25 11.80 -1.32
CA GLN A 54 -10.14 10.91 -0.58
C GLN A 54 -9.46 10.26 0.65
N PRO A 55 -10.21 10.00 1.73
CA PRO A 55 -9.69 9.33 2.92
C PRO A 55 -9.42 7.84 2.67
N LEU A 56 -8.58 7.24 3.52
CA LEU A 56 -8.29 5.80 3.50
C LEU A 56 -9.41 5.04 4.23
N THR A 57 -10.37 4.54 3.47
CA THR A 57 -11.56 3.84 4.01
C THR A 57 -11.38 2.33 4.06
N GLN A 58 -12.14 1.68 4.96
CA GLN A 58 -12.18 0.22 4.99
C GLN A 58 -12.69 -0.40 3.67
N ALA A 59 -13.59 0.28 2.97
CA ALA A 59 -14.09 -0.16 1.66
C ALA A 59 -12.98 -0.16 0.60
N LEU A 60 -12.15 0.88 0.59
CA LEU A 60 -11.00 0.98 -0.30
C LEU A 60 -9.97 -0.12 0.01
N ALA A 61 -9.68 -0.39 1.29
CA ALA A 61 -8.79 -1.49 1.70
C ALA A 61 -9.28 -2.86 1.22
N THR A 62 -10.59 -3.12 1.29
CA THR A 62 -11.19 -4.36 0.79
C THR A 62 -10.99 -4.49 -0.72
N ASN A 63 -11.29 -3.43 -1.48
CA ASN A 63 -11.12 -3.42 -2.93
C ASN A 63 -9.64 -3.63 -3.34
N ILE A 64 -8.69 -2.98 -2.68
CA ILE A 64 -7.25 -3.20 -2.90
C ILE A 64 -6.89 -4.66 -2.63
N SER A 65 -7.36 -5.23 -1.51
CA SER A 65 -7.08 -6.62 -1.13
C SER A 65 -7.60 -7.62 -2.17
N GLU A 66 -8.79 -7.38 -2.72
CA GLU A 66 -9.37 -8.21 -3.78
C GLU A 66 -8.54 -8.16 -5.07
N LYS A 67 -8.07 -6.97 -5.47
CA LYS A 67 -7.22 -6.79 -6.65
C LYS A 67 -5.86 -7.45 -6.48
N LEU A 68 -5.22 -7.28 -5.32
CA LEU A 68 -3.95 -7.96 -5.00
C LEU A 68 -4.12 -9.49 -5.03
N GLN A 69 -5.20 -10.00 -4.46
CA GLN A 69 -5.50 -11.43 -4.47
C GLN A 69 -5.72 -11.97 -5.88
N ALA A 70 -6.37 -11.20 -6.76
CA ALA A 70 -6.56 -11.57 -8.16
C ALA A 70 -5.23 -11.58 -8.94
N ALA A 71 -4.34 -10.63 -8.67
CA ALA A 71 -3.05 -10.48 -9.35
C ALA A 71 -1.92 -11.35 -8.75
N ARG A 72 -2.15 -12.05 -7.63
CA ARG A 72 -1.10 -12.80 -6.90
C ARG A 72 -0.29 -13.77 -7.76
N THR A 73 -0.85 -14.29 -8.86
CA THR A 73 -0.15 -15.23 -9.74
C THR A 73 0.94 -14.58 -10.59
N GLU A 74 1.00 -13.26 -10.66
CA GLU A 74 2.05 -12.49 -11.34
C GLU A 74 3.37 -12.48 -10.56
N LEU A 75 3.30 -12.77 -9.25
CA LEU A 75 4.41 -12.68 -8.32
C LEU A 75 5.04 -14.06 -8.05
N THR A 76 6.35 -14.08 -7.81
CA THR A 76 7.01 -15.27 -7.28
C THR A 76 6.49 -15.59 -5.86
N PRO A 77 6.66 -16.82 -5.34
CA PRO A 77 6.29 -17.12 -3.95
C PRO A 77 6.93 -16.19 -2.92
N GLN A 78 8.18 -15.75 -3.15
CA GLN A 78 8.88 -14.83 -2.27
C GLN A 78 8.28 -13.43 -2.35
N ASP A 79 8.11 -12.88 -3.56
CA ASP A 79 7.57 -11.53 -3.75
C ASP A 79 6.14 -11.42 -3.21
N ARG A 80 5.34 -12.48 -3.36
CA ARG A 80 4.00 -12.55 -2.75
C ARG A 80 4.03 -12.33 -1.25
N GLN A 81 4.96 -12.99 -0.56
CA GLN A 81 5.06 -12.89 0.90
C GLN A 81 5.44 -11.46 1.30
N ILE A 82 6.42 -10.87 0.63
CA ILE A 82 6.91 -9.51 0.93
C ILE A 82 5.80 -8.47 0.67
N VAL A 83 5.12 -8.56 -0.47
CA VAL A 83 3.97 -7.69 -0.79
C VAL A 83 2.84 -7.86 0.22
N GLN A 84 2.54 -9.09 0.64
CA GLN A 84 1.49 -9.36 1.62
C GLN A 84 1.82 -8.79 3.00
N ASP A 85 3.06 -8.96 3.45
CA ASP A 85 3.52 -8.44 4.75
C ASP A 85 3.52 -6.91 4.76
N TYR A 86 3.95 -6.28 3.67
CA TYR A 86 3.91 -4.82 3.57
C TYR A 86 2.46 -4.30 3.45
N TRP A 87 1.59 -5.00 2.71
CA TRP A 87 0.17 -4.64 2.65
C TRP A 87 -0.49 -4.69 4.03
N LEU A 88 -0.21 -5.71 4.84
CA LEU A 88 -0.74 -5.83 6.20
C LEU A 88 -0.34 -4.64 7.07
N GLN A 89 0.87 -4.11 6.90
CA GLN A 89 1.31 -2.90 7.59
C GLN A 89 0.54 -1.68 7.10
N LEU A 90 0.46 -1.46 5.78
CA LEU A 90 -0.28 -0.33 5.19
C LEU A 90 -1.77 -0.33 5.57
N GLN A 91 -2.38 -1.51 5.66
CA GLN A 91 -3.79 -1.67 5.96
C GLN A 91 -4.19 -1.06 7.31
N ILE A 92 -3.25 -0.94 8.27
CA ILE A 92 -3.49 -0.29 9.57
C ILE A 92 -3.90 1.17 9.40
N ALA A 93 -3.51 1.84 8.32
CA ALA A 93 -3.87 3.22 8.04
C ALA A 93 -5.28 3.40 7.44
N PHE A 94 -5.96 2.30 7.07
CA PHE A 94 -7.29 2.32 6.49
C PHE A 94 -8.34 2.10 7.57
N THR A 95 -8.67 3.16 8.31
CA THR A 95 -9.52 3.07 9.51
C THR A 95 -10.86 3.78 9.42
N ALA A 96 -11.19 4.42 8.29
CA ALA A 96 -12.44 5.19 8.18
C ALA A 96 -13.68 4.30 8.06
#